data_AF-A0A7C4DG95-F1
#
_entry.id   AF-A0A7C4DG95-F1
#
_cell.length_a   1.000
_cell.length_b   1.000
_cell.length_c   1.000
_cell.angle_alpha   90.00
_cell.angle_beta   90.00
_cell.angle_gamma   90.00
#
_symmetry.space_group_name_H-M   'P 1'
#
loop_
_entity.id
_entity.type
_entity.pdbx_description
1 polymer ?
#
loop_
_entity_poly.entity_id
_entity_poly.type
_entity_poly.pdbx_seq_one_letter_code
_entity_poly.pdbx_strand_id
1 'polypeptide(L)'
;MIEAWALDVPVVVTKHCVFLENQIRDYEDVVYCEPEPNSVANAIYLLIANDKLRKKLELNGPQLARQFDYERMAEKLLKVFTVE
;
A
#
# COMPACT_ATOMS: atom_id res chain seq x y z
N MET A 1 4.99 -5.15 -1.01
CA MET A 1 4.23 -3.90 -0.71
C MET A 1 3.91 -3.81 0.77
N ILE A 2 3.19 -4.78 1.34
CA ILE A 2 2.74 -4.73 2.75
C ILE A 2 3.91 -4.47 3.71
N GLU A 3 5.05 -5.13 3.48
CA GLU A 3 6.27 -4.91 4.27
C GLU A 3 6.83 -3.49 4.14
N ALA A 4 6.83 -2.90 2.94
CA ALA A 4 7.27 -1.52 2.74
C ALA A 4 6.34 -0.54 3.48
N TRP A 5 5.03 -0.75 3.38
CA TRP A 5 4.04 0.01 4.13
C TRP A 5 4.18 -0.13 5.65
N ALA A 6 4.56 -1.31 6.14
CA ALA A 6 4.82 -1.52 7.57
C ALA A 6 6.06 -0.78 8.08
N LEU A 7 6.94 -0.36 7.17
CA LEU A 7 8.17 0.39 7.45
C LEU A 7 8.05 1.88 7.09
N ASP A 8 6.82 2.39 6.96
CA ASP A 8 6.52 3.77 6.54
C ASP A 8 7.09 4.13 5.16
N VAL A 9 7.45 3.16 4.31
CA VAL A 9 8.05 3.42 3.00
C VAL A 9 6.96 3.63 1.93
N PRO A 10 6.93 4.79 1.24
CA PRO A 10 6.00 5.03 0.13
C PRO A 10 6.18 4.03 -1.01
N VAL A 11 5.08 3.63 -1.63
CA VAL A 11 5.09 2.58 -2.67
C VAL A 11 4.68 3.15 -4.03
N VAL A 12 5.57 2.97 -5.01
CA VAL A 12 5.27 3.09 -6.44
C VAL A 12 4.99 1.71 -6.99
N VAL A 13 3.85 1.50 -7.65
CA VAL A 13 3.44 0.17 -8.11
C VAL A 13 2.64 0.24 -9.41
N THR A 14 2.67 -0.81 -10.20
CA THR A 14 1.77 -0.92 -11.35
C THR A 14 0.33 -1.15 -10.91
N LYS A 15 -0.62 -0.60 -11.66
CA LYS A 15 -2.05 -0.80 -11.39
C LYS A 15 -2.43 -2.26 -11.66
N HIS A 16 -3.02 -2.92 -10.68
CA HIS A 16 -3.40 -4.34 -10.75
C HIS A 16 -4.76 -4.57 -10.08
N CYS A 17 -5.50 -5.61 -10.51
CA CYS A 17 -6.87 -5.88 -10.02
C CYS A 17 -6.95 -5.98 -8.49
N VAL A 18 -5.98 -6.64 -7.88
CA VAL A 18 -5.88 -6.78 -6.41
C VAL A 18 -5.93 -5.43 -5.69
N PHE A 19 -5.34 -4.38 -6.25
CA PHE A 19 -5.37 -3.05 -5.62
C PHE A 19 -6.72 -2.36 -5.80
N LEU A 20 -7.41 -2.62 -6.91
CA LEU A 20 -8.75 -2.08 -7.16
C LEU A 20 -9.79 -2.74 -6.26
N GLU A 21 -9.72 -4.07 -6.11
CA GLU A 21 -10.61 -4.84 -5.23
C GLU A 21 -10.43 -4.44 -3.76
N ASN A 22 -9.20 -4.11 -3.36
CA ASN A 22 -8.88 -3.61 -2.02
C ASN A 22 -9.01 -2.07 -1.89
N GLN A 23 -9.60 -1.39 -2.88
CA GLN A 23 -9.85 0.06 -2.87
C GLN A 23 -8.61 0.92 -2.57
N ILE A 24 -7.44 0.48 -3.03
CA ILE A 24 -6.18 1.21 -2.89
C ILE A 24 -6.16 2.38 -3.88
N ARG A 25 -6.04 3.60 -3.37
CA ARG A 25 -6.21 4.84 -4.15
C ARG A 25 -4.87 5.44 -4.56
N ASP A 26 -4.87 5.95 -5.79
CA ASP A 26 -3.74 6.69 -6.35
C ASP A 26 -3.53 8.02 -5.62
N TYR A 27 -2.27 8.41 -5.39
CA TYR A 27 -1.87 9.61 -4.67
C TYR A 27 -2.43 9.74 -3.23
N GLU A 28 -2.91 8.64 -2.66
CA GLU A 28 -3.36 8.57 -1.27
C GLU A 28 -2.71 7.41 -0.54
N ASP A 29 -2.72 6.23 -1.15
CA ASP A 29 -2.26 4.98 -0.56
C ASP A 29 -0.98 4.45 -1.26
N VAL A 30 -0.90 4.67 -2.58
CA VAL A 30 0.26 4.39 -3.46
C VAL A 30 0.39 5.47 -4.53
N VAL A 31 1.47 5.41 -5.32
CA VAL A 31 1.53 6.04 -6.64
C VAL A 31 1.48 4.96 -7.70
N TYR A 32 0.47 5.00 -8.57
CA TYR A 32 0.42 4.08 -9.70
C TYR A 32 1.38 4.53 -10.82
N CYS A 33 2.03 3.56 -11.45
CA CYS A 33 2.84 3.78 -12.66
C CYS A 33 2.54 2.71 -13.73
N GLU A 34 3.01 2.97 -14.94
CA GLU A 34 3.11 1.96 -15.99
C GLU A 34 4.45 1.22 -15.88
N PRO A 35 4.57 -0.04 -16.35
CA PRO A 35 5.80 -0.82 -16.34
C PRO A 35 6.84 -0.31 -17.37
N GLU A 36 6.90 1.00 -17.58
CA GLU A 36 7.75 1.68 -18.54
C GLU A 36 8.78 2.56 -17.79
N PRO A 37 10.06 2.57 -18.20
CA PRO A 37 11.12 3.26 -17.46
C PRO A 37 10.81 4.74 -17.15
N ASN A 38 10.27 5.47 -18.12
CA ASN A 38 9.91 6.88 -17.94
C ASN A 38 8.77 7.08 -16.94
N SER A 39 7.79 6.16 -16.91
CA SER A 39 6.68 6.23 -15.97
C SER A 39 7.16 6.02 -14.54
N VAL A 40 7.99 5.00 -14.32
CA VAL A 40 8.63 4.71 -13.02
C VAL A 40 9.49 5.89 -12.56
N ALA A 41 10.35 6.44 -13.45
CA ALA A 41 11.20 7.57 -13.13
C ALA A 41 10.39 8.82 -12.73
N ASN A 42 9.31 9.11 -13.46
CA ASN A 42 8.41 10.23 -13.15
C ASN A 42 7.70 10.05 -11.79
N ALA A 43 7.26 8.83 -11.47
CA ALA A 43 6.63 8.51 -10.19
C ALA A 43 7.62 8.66 -9.02
N ILE A 44 8.86 8.20 -9.19
CA ILE A 44 9.93 8.40 -8.19
C ILE A 44 10.23 9.89 -8.02
N TYR A 45 10.40 10.63 -9.13
CA TYR A 45 10.66 12.07 -9.09
C TYR A 45 9.55 12.83 -8.37
N LEU A 46 8.29 12.49 -8.64
CA LEU A 46 7.13 13.06 -7.96
C LEU A 46 7.24 12.91 -6.42
N LEU A 47 7.62 11.74 -5.94
CA LEU A 47 7.77 11.48 -4.49
C LEU A 47 8.96 12.23 -3.87
N ILE A 48 10.05 12.42 -4.61
CA ILE A 48 11.20 13.20 -4.16
C ILE A 48 10.85 14.69 -4.10
N ALA A 49 10.13 15.20 -5.11
CA ALA A 49 9.82 16.61 -5.28
C ALA A 49 8.61 17.09 -4.46
N ASN A 50 7.69 16.18 -4.08
CA ASN A 50 6.46 16.51 -3.38
C ASN A 50 6.42 15.93 -1.95
N ASP A 51 7.01 16.66 -1.00
CA ASP A 51 7.06 16.25 0.42
C ASP A 51 5.67 16.02 1.03
N LYS A 52 4.67 16.80 0.61
CA LYS A 52 3.28 16.64 1.09
C LYS A 52 2.71 15.28 0.68
N LEU A 53 2.89 14.90 -0.59
CA LEU A 53 2.44 13.60 -1.07
C LEU A 53 3.22 12.47 -0.40
N ARG A 54 4.54 12.60 -0.30
CA ARG A 54 5.40 11.62 0.36
C ARG A 54 4.94 11.36 1.79
N LYS A 55 4.80 12.39 2.62
CA LYS A 55 4.32 12.28 4.01
C LYS A 55 2.92 11.68 4.12
N LYS A 56 2.02 11.99 3.18
CA LYS A 56 0.69 11.38 3.14
C LYS A 56 0.77 9.87 2.98
N LEU A 57 1.63 9.40 2.07
CA LEU A 57 1.84 7.96 1.82
C LEU A 57 2.53 7.26 2.99
N GLU A 58 3.54 7.90 3.60
CA GLU A 58 4.22 7.41 4.82
C GLU A 58 3.24 7.20 5.97
N LEU A 59 2.24 8.08 6.12
CA LEU A 59 1.23 7.99 7.19
C LEU A 59 0.11 6.97 6.91
N ASN A 60 -0.26 6.78 5.64
CA ASN A 60 -1.37 5.92 5.25
C ASN A 60 -0.96 4.45 5.12
N GLY A 61 0.23 4.18 4.56
CA GLY A 61 0.75 2.84 4.36
C GLY A 61 0.65 1.93 5.59
N PRO A 62 1.14 2.34 6.77
CA PRO A 62 1.09 1.52 7.98
C PRO A 62 -0.34 1.16 8.40
N GLN A 63 -1.30 2.05 8.19
CA GLN A 63 -2.71 1.77 8.51
C GLN A 63 -3.27 0.66 7.61
N LEU A 64 -2.86 0.65 6.34
CA LEU A 64 -3.19 -0.41 5.39
C LEU A 64 -2.46 -1.71 5.71
N ALA A 65 -1.21 -1.67 6.18
CA ALA A 65 -0.46 -2.86 6.55
C ALA A 65 -1.06 -3.60 7.75
N ARG A 66 -1.64 -2.88 8.73
CA ARG A 66 -2.26 -3.46 9.95
C ARG A 66 -3.40 -4.46 9.67
N GLN A 67 -4.00 -4.46 8.48
CA GLN A 67 -5.03 -5.46 8.15
C GLN A 67 -4.46 -6.86 7.90
N PHE A 68 -3.14 -6.94 7.64
CA PHE A 68 -2.36 -8.13 7.38
C PHE A 68 -1.44 -8.51 8.55
N ASP A 69 -1.64 -7.90 9.71
CA ASP A 69 -0.96 -8.29 10.93
C ASP A 69 -1.27 -9.75 11.29
N TYR A 70 -0.25 -10.50 11.71
CA TYR A 70 -0.37 -11.94 11.96
C TYR A 70 -1.37 -12.27 13.07
N GLU A 71 -1.41 -11.48 14.15
CA GLU A 71 -2.35 -11.68 15.24
C GLU A 71 -3.78 -11.50 14.73
N ARG A 72 -4.02 -10.42 13.98
CA ARG A 72 -5.33 -10.16 13.36
C ARG A 72 -5.74 -11.23 12.35
N MET A 73 -4.80 -11.78 11.58
CA MET A 73 -5.07 -12.87 10.65
C MET A 73 -5.40 -14.17 11.41
N ALA A 74 -4.66 -14.49 12.45
CA ALA A 74 -4.91 -15.66 13.30
C ALA A 74 -6.30 -15.58 13.95
N GLU A 75 -6.70 -14.42 14.48
CA GLU A 75 -8.05 -14.20 15.02
C GLU A 75 -9.16 -14.44 13.98
N LYS A 76 -8.97 -13.95 12.74
CA LYS A 76 -9.93 -14.18 11.65
C LYS A 76 -10.03 -15.66 11.31
N LEU A 77 -8.91 -16.38 11.28
CA LEU A 77 -8.89 -17.80 11.01
C LEU A 77 -9.61 -18.58 12.11
N LEU A 78 -9.29 -18.31 13.38
CA LEU A 78 -9.92 -18.97 14.52
C LEU A 78 -11.45 -18.80 14.51
N LYS A 79 -11.95 -17.60 14.19
CA LYS A 79 -13.40 -17.32 14.08
C LYS A 79 -14.11 -18.21 13.06
N VAL A 80 -13.44 -18.65 12.00
CA VAL A 80 -14.02 -19.59 11.02
C VAL A 80 -14.11 -21.01 11.58
N PHE A 81 -13.18 -21.39 12.46
CA PHE A 81 -13.13 -22.72 13.07
C PHE A 81 -13.95 -22.85 14.37
N THR A 82 -14.25 -21.76 15.05
CA THR A 82 -15.04 -21.74 16.30
C THR A 82 -16.51 -21.40 16.09
N VAL A 83 -17.03 -21.55 14.86
CA VAL A 83 -18.47 -21.47 14.63
C VAL A 83 -19.11 -22.77 15.14
N GLU A 84 -19.72 -22.73 16.33
CA GLU A 84 -20.79 -23.65 16.76
C GLU A 84 -22.13 -23.27 16.11
#